data_AF-A0A496VYV5-F1
#
_entry.id   AF-A0A496VYV5-F1
#
_cell.length_a   1.000
_cell.length_b   1.000
_cell.length_c   1.000
_cell.angle_alpha   90.00
_cell.angle_beta   90.00
_cell.angle_gamma   90.00
#
_symmetry.space_group_name_H-M   'P 1'
#
loop_
_entity.id
_entity.type
_entity.pdbx_description
1 polymer ?
#
loop_
_entity_poly.entity_id
_entity_poly.type
_entity_poly.pdbx_seq_one_letter_code
_entity_poly.pdbx_strand_id
1 'polypeptide(L)'
;MLGYPTLNLFLYDLRAGLGQNEADIEQNRADFKRKLPARFDNALFDQSDNGLFETEYLELLGKDRVIQLSPVPDFPKHDGYYYPVRFNDSYGLLLNCSFAEDQETSDLTWLNTLQKLVADCVGNQKGTLGETWVFSAQLDYLEQSAELATKIYKTLMPDADADENQIGQSDFLGGVIFEFWGYHSPAQVEGKHHVIITFYADKNALDRETEFYSDWMSLLWYRHKITWAYNQSRTVAHKLKQGAVQIQA
;
A
#
# COMPACT_ATOMS: atom_id res chain seq x y z
N MET A 1 14.99 -9.52 -18.64
CA MET A 1 14.30 -8.22 -18.55
C MET A 1 13.04 -8.42 -17.73
N LEU A 2 12.42 -7.34 -17.26
CA LEU A 2 11.11 -7.35 -16.63
C LEU A 2 10.12 -6.72 -17.57
N GLY A 3 9.10 -7.49 -17.97
CA GLY A 3 8.01 -6.99 -18.79
C GLY A 3 6.94 -6.32 -17.93
N TYR A 4 6.48 -5.13 -18.36
CA TYR A 4 5.44 -4.35 -17.69
C TYR A 4 5.63 -4.20 -16.16
N PRO A 5 6.82 -3.78 -15.67
CA PRO A 5 7.04 -3.67 -14.24
C PRO A 5 6.10 -2.62 -13.65
N THR A 6 5.37 -3.05 -12.63
CA THR A 6 4.31 -2.28 -11.97
C THR A 6 4.62 -2.18 -10.50
N LEU A 7 4.52 -0.96 -9.97
CA LEU A 7 4.64 -0.68 -8.55
C LEU A 7 3.31 -0.12 -8.04
N ASN A 8 2.70 -0.86 -7.13
CA ASN A 8 1.48 -0.50 -6.45
C ASN A 8 1.80 -0.06 -5.02
N LEU A 9 1.18 1.04 -4.58
CA LEU A 9 1.14 1.45 -3.18
C LEU A 9 -0.29 1.29 -2.66
N PHE A 10 -0.48 0.36 -1.74
CA PHE A 10 -1.71 0.19 -0.97
C PHE A 10 -1.54 0.94 0.36
N LEU A 11 -2.33 1.99 0.57
CA LEU A 11 -2.24 2.88 1.73
C LEU A 11 -3.56 2.92 2.48
N TYR A 12 -3.50 2.87 3.82
CA TYR A 12 -4.68 2.82 4.67
C TYR A 12 -4.67 3.91 5.74
N ASP A 13 -5.74 4.68 5.79
CA ASP A 13 -5.97 5.72 6.80
C ASP A 13 -7.17 5.39 7.66
N LEU A 14 -7.14 5.86 8.90
CA LEU A 14 -8.30 5.84 9.78
C LEU A 14 -9.26 6.93 9.30
N ARG A 15 -10.53 6.57 9.07
CA ARG A 15 -11.60 7.52 8.78
C ARG A 15 -12.24 7.99 10.08
N ALA A 16 -12.58 7.05 10.96
CA ALA A 16 -13.20 7.34 12.25
C ALA A 16 -12.71 6.34 13.30
N GLY A 17 -12.16 6.84 14.40
CA GLY A 17 -11.71 6.06 15.54
C GLY A 17 -12.66 6.14 16.74
N LEU A 18 -12.50 5.21 17.68
CA LEU A 18 -13.21 5.27 18.95
C LEU A 18 -12.82 6.54 19.72
N GLY A 19 -13.82 7.35 20.09
CA GLY A 19 -13.62 8.59 20.85
C GLY A 19 -13.28 9.82 20.01
N GLN A 20 -13.27 9.71 18.67
CA GLN A 20 -13.15 10.87 17.79
C GLN A 20 -14.49 11.60 17.66
N ASN A 21 -14.44 12.92 17.68
CA ASN A 21 -15.59 13.78 17.40
C ASN A 21 -15.69 14.08 15.89
N GLU A 22 -16.73 14.81 15.48
CA GLU A 22 -16.95 15.17 14.07
C GLU A 22 -15.79 15.97 13.46
N ALA A 23 -15.15 16.85 14.22
CA ALA A 23 -14.01 17.63 13.73
C ALA A 23 -12.78 16.75 13.48
N ASP A 24 -12.54 15.75 14.35
CA ASP A 24 -11.47 14.77 14.15
C ASP A 24 -11.72 13.93 12.89
N ILE A 25 -12.97 13.49 12.68
CA ILE A 25 -13.36 12.70 11.50
C ILE A 25 -13.21 13.53 10.22
N GLU A 26 -13.60 14.80 10.25
CA GLU A 26 -13.44 15.69 9.10
C GLU A 26 -11.97 16.00 8.81
N GLN A 27 -11.14 16.13 9.85
CA GLN A 27 -9.70 16.24 9.67
C GLN A 27 -9.12 14.98 9.03
N ASN A 28 -9.47 13.79 9.48
CA ASN A 28 -9.04 12.53 8.84
C ASN A 28 -9.44 12.47 7.36
N ARG A 29 -10.67 12.89 7.03
CA ARG A 29 -11.15 12.98 5.63
C ARG A 29 -10.30 13.96 4.82
N ALA A 30 -10.07 15.15 5.33
CA ALA A 30 -9.23 16.15 4.67
C ALA A 30 -7.80 15.62 4.44
N ASP A 31 -7.25 14.92 5.43
CA ASP A 31 -5.93 14.30 5.39
C ASP A 31 -5.83 13.22 4.31
N PHE A 32 -6.87 12.39 4.17
CA PHE A 32 -6.95 11.41 3.09
C PHE A 32 -7.05 12.09 1.71
N LYS A 33 -7.94 13.08 1.57
CA LYS A 33 -8.13 13.82 0.30
C LYS A 33 -6.85 14.53 -0.16
N ARG A 34 -5.98 14.97 0.76
CA ARG A 34 -4.68 15.56 0.44
C ARG A 34 -3.72 14.59 -0.28
N LYS A 35 -3.99 13.29 -0.28
CA LYS A 35 -3.24 12.27 -1.02
C LYS A 35 -3.77 12.04 -2.45
N LEU A 36 -4.92 12.64 -2.79
CA LEU A 36 -5.54 12.54 -4.11
C LEU A 36 -5.13 13.74 -4.99
N PRO A 37 -5.08 13.58 -6.31
CA PRO A 37 -4.71 14.66 -7.22
C PRO A 37 -5.82 15.70 -7.29
N ALA A 38 -5.49 17.00 -7.28
CA ALA A 38 -6.47 18.11 -7.20
C ALA A 38 -7.64 18.10 -8.20
N ARG A 39 -7.54 17.34 -9.29
CA ARG A 39 -8.57 17.21 -10.34
C ARG A 39 -9.71 16.23 -10.01
N PHE A 40 -9.71 15.56 -8.86
CA PHE A 40 -10.76 14.59 -8.54
C PHE A 40 -12.11 15.27 -8.21
N ASP A 41 -13.21 14.58 -8.50
CA ASP A 41 -14.55 15.06 -8.14
C ASP A 41 -14.80 14.92 -6.63
N ASN A 42 -14.57 16.03 -5.93
CA ASN A 42 -14.72 16.10 -4.49
C ASN A 42 -16.19 15.96 -4.04
N ALA A 43 -17.14 16.41 -4.87
CA ALA A 43 -18.56 16.28 -4.56
C ALA A 43 -19.03 14.82 -4.64
N LEU A 44 -18.58 14.09 -5.66
CA LEU A 44 -18.85 12.66 -5.80
C LEU A 44 -18.23 11.85 -4.65
N PHE A 45 -16.99 12.20 -4.27
CA PHE A 45 -16.33 11.61 -3.11
C PHE A 45 -17.17 11.78 -1.84
N ASP A 46 -17.59 13.01 -1.54
CA ASP A 46 -18.35 13.31 -0.32
C ASP A 46 -19.74 12.70 -0.33
N GLN A 47 -20.40 12.66 -1.49
CA GLN A 47 -21.68 11.98 -1.63
C GLN A 47 -21.54 10.48 -1.32
N SER A 48 -20.50 9.84 -1.85
CA SER A 48 -20.24 8.41 -1.65
C SER A 48 -19.94 8.12 -0.18
N ASP A 49 -19.05 8.90 0.43
CA ASP A 49 -18.67 8.68 1.82
C ASP A 49 -19.80 8.99 2.82
N ASN A 50 -20.65 9.98 2.56
CA ASN A 50 -21.74 10.31 3.49
C ASN A 50 -22.96 9.38 3.34
N GLY A 51 -23.03 8.56 2.28
CA GLY A 51 -24.25 7.89 1.86
C GLY A 51 -24.66 6.65 2.66
N LEU A 52 -23.75 6.01 3.41
CA LEU A 52 -24.01 4.71 4.05
C LEU A 52 -23.28 4.57 5.40
N PHE A 53 -24.00 4.14 6.44
CA PHE A 53 -23.43 3.67 7.71
C PHE A 53 -22.97 2.22 7.54
N GLU A 54 -21.72 1.92 7.92
CA GLU A 54 -21.08 0.59 7.85
C GLU A 54 -21.15 -0.09 6.46
N THR A 55 -20.14 0.15 5.62
CA THR A 55 -19.96 -0.58 4.35
C THR A 55 -18.67 -1.37 4.39
N GLU A 56 -18.72 -2.66 4.04
CA GLU A 56 -17.52 -3.51 4.00
C GLU A 56 -16.52 -3.03 2.94
N TYR A 57 -17.01 -2.64 1.76
CA TYR A 57 -16.20 -2.10 0.66
C TYR A 57 -17.01 -1.09 -0.13
N LEU A 58 -16.49 0.13 -0.29
CA LEU A 58 -17.13 1.18 -1.09
C LEU A 58 -16.11 1.90 -1.96
N GLU A 59 -16.36 1.95 -3.27
CA GLU A 59 -15.61 2.81 -4.19
C GLU A 59 -16.04 4.26 -4.03
N LEU A 60 -15.08 5.17 -3.83
CA LEU A 60 -15.39 6.58 -3.52
C LEU A 60 -15.60 7.46 -4.77
N LEU A 61 -15.32 6.93 -5.96
CA LEU A 61 -15.44 7.65 -7.23
C LEU A 61 -16.61 7.15 -8.10
N GLY A 62 -17.53 6.37 -7.52
CA GLY A 62 -18.69 5.85 -8.23
C GLY A 62 -18.34 5.19 -9.57
N LYS A 63 -18.95 5.67 -10.66
CA LYS A 63 -18.79 5.06 -12.00
C LYS A 63 -17.43 5.26 -12.63
N ASP A 64 -16.72 6.34 -12.30
CA ASP A 64 -15.40 6.61 -12.87
C ASP A 64 -14.35 5.65 -12.30
N ARG A 65 -14.62 5.11 -11.10
CA ARG A 65 -13.83 4.15 -10.30
C ARG A 65 -12.43 4.63 -9.94
N VAL A 66 -11.69 5.21 -10.87
CA VAL A 66 -10.28 5.59 -10.77
C VAL A 66 -10.02 7.02 -11.25
N ILE A 67 -8.94 7.64 -10.76
CA ILE A 67 -8.38 8.86 -11.36
C ILE A 67 -7.08 8.49 -12.05
N GLN A 68 -7.00 8.66 -13.37
CA GLN A 68 -5.77 8.38 -14.12
C GLN A 68 -4.61 9.24 -13.61
N LEU A 69 -3.38 8.72 -13.66
CA LEU A 69 -2.17 9.47 -13.35
C LEU A 69 -1.90 10.50 -14.45
N SER A 70 -1.33 11.66 -14.09
CA SER A 70 -0.89 12.62 -15.11
C SER A 70 0.42 12.15 -15.71
N PRO A 71 0.65 12.32 -17.02
CA PRO A 71 1.99 12.26 -17.57
C PRO A 71 2.89 13.27 -16.85
N VAL A 72 4.04 12.80 -16.40
CA VAL A 72 5.10 13.64 -15.84
C VAL A 72 6.09 14.00 -16.96
N PRO A 73 6.32 15.30 -17.25
CA PRO A 73 7.32 15.72 -18.22
C PRO A 73 8.70 15.16 -17.88
N ASP A 74 9.47 14.79 -18.91
CA ASP A 74 10.83 14.24 -18.79
C ASP A 74 10.95 12.95 -17.96
N PHE A 75 9.82 12.29 -17.66
CA PHE A 75 9.77 10.97 -17.03
C PHE A 75 9.53 9.89 -18.10
N PRO A 76 10.09 8.67 -17.94
CA PRO A 76 9.81 7.57 -18.86
C PRO A 76 8.31 7.31 -19.01
N LYS A 77 7.90 6.77 -20.17
CA LYS A 77 6.49 6.52 -20.44
C LYS A 77 5.90 5.55 -19.41
N HIS A 78 4.85 6.01 -18.73
CA HIS A 78 4.18 5.28 -17.67
C HIS A 78 2.67 5.44 -17.76
N ASP A 79 1.97 4.46 -17.21
CA ASP A 79 0.53 4.48 -16.99
C ASP A 79 0.26 4.22 -15.51
N GLY A 80 -0.91 4.63 -15.02
CA GLY A 80 -1.23 4.47 -13.61
C GLY A 80 -2.52 5.17 -13.22
N TYR A 81 -2.97 4.92 -12.00
CA TYR A 81 -4.19 5.51 -11.49
C TYR A 81 -4.28 5.46 -9.97
N TYR A 82 -5.12 6.35 -9.43
CA TYR A 82 -5.57 6.35 -8.05
C TYR A 82 -6.92 5.64 -7.96
N TYR A 83 -7.06 4.75 -7.00
CA TYR A 83 -8.29 4.02 -6.72
C TYR A 83 -8.61 4.13 -5.22
N PRO A 84 -9.35 5.19 -4.81
CA PRO A 84 -9.72 5.41 -3.43
C PRO A 84 -11.01 4.66 -3.07
N VAL A 85 -10.97 4.01 -1.92
CA VAL A 85 -12.08 3.22 -1.39
C VAL A 85 -12.27 3.49 0.10
N ARG A 86 -13.37 3.00 0.64
CA ARG A 86 -13.67 3.02 2.06
C ARG A 86 -14.01 1.64 2.58
N PHE A 87 -13.46 1.35 3.75
CA PHE A 87 -13.71 0.16 4.56
C PHE A 87 -14.27 0.60 5.90
N ASN A 88 -15.59 0.61 6.08
CA ASN A 88 -16.24 0.98 7.33
C ASN A 88 -15.66 2.27 7.97
N ASP A 89 -14.74 2.11 8.93
CA ASP A 89 -14.08 3.13 9.74
C ASP A 89 -12.69 3.58 9.20
N SER A 90 -12.34 3.16 7.98
CA SER A 90 -11.04 3.36 7.35
C SER A 90 -11.17 3.77 5.89
N TYR A 91 -10.20 4.53 5.39
CA TYR A 91 -9.99 4.76 3.96
C TYR A 91 -8.88 3.86 3.44
N GLY A 92 -9.00 3.44 2.18
CA GLY A 92 -7.96 2.75 1.43
C GLY A 92 -7.65 3.51 0.14
N LEU A 93 -6.38 3.53 -0.26
CA LEU A 93 -5.94 4.09 -1.54
C LEU A 93 -5.00 3.10 -2.20
N LEU A 94 -5.34 2.68 -3.42
CA LEU A 94 -4.39 2.06 -4.33
C LEU A 94 -3.87 3.14 -5.26
N LEU A 95 -2.56 3.34 -5.28
CA LEU A 95 -1.87 4.04 -6.33
C LEU A 95 -1.08 3.04 -7.17
N ASN A 96 -1.56 2.80 -8.39
CA ASN A 96 -0.93 1.94 -9.38
C ASN A 96 -0.06 2.80 -10.30
N CYS A 97 1.17 2.33 -10.59
CA CYS A 97 2.02 2.92 -11.61
C CYS A 97 2.87 1.85 -12.29
N SER A 98 2.85 1.80 -13.62
CA SER A 98 3.62 0.86 -14.42
C SER A 98 4.44 1.58 -15.48
N PHE A 99 5.61 1.01 -15.82
CA PHE A 99 6.31 1.42 -17.03
C PHE A 99 5.78 0.66 -18.24
N ALA A 100 5.65 1.38 -19.36
CA ALA A 100 5.20 0.80 -20.62
C ALA A 100 6.29 -0.03 -21.32
N GLU A 101 7.56 0.20 -20.97
CA GLU A 101 8.72 -0.43 -21.57
C GLU A 101 9.35 -1.45 -20.62
N ASP A 102 9.88 -2.52 -21.20
CA ASP A 102 10.64 -3.53 -20.46
C ASP A 102 11.86 -2.90 -19.78
N GLN A 103 12.15 -3.36 -18.58
CA GLN A 103 13.28 -2.85 -17.80
C GLN A 103 14.35 -3.92 -17.62
N GLU A 104 15.61 -3.49 -17.58
CA GLU A 104 16.72 -4.40 -17.29
C GLU A 104 16.71 -4.85 -15.82
N THR A 105 17.19 -6.07 -15.58
CA THR A 105 17.33 -6.66 -14.24
C THR A 105 18.73 -6.48 -13.64
N SER A 106 19.69 -6.03 -14.47
CA SER A 106 21.09 -5.77 -14.10
C SER A 106 21.24 -4.48 -13.28
N ASP A 107 20.46 -3.46 -13.62
CA ASP A 107 20.40 -2.15 -12.96
C ASP A 107 18.94 -1.82 -12.61
N LEU A 108 18.66 -1.65 -11.32
CA LEU A 108 17.34 -1.33 -10.78
C LEU A 108 17.19 0.17 -10.42
N THR A 109 18.06 1.05 -10.89
CA THR A 109 17.95 2.51 -10.65
C THR A 109 16.62 3.10 -11.15
N TRP A 110 16.03 2.52 -12.19
CA TRP A 110 14.69 2.87 -12.67
C TRP A 110 13.61 2.62 -11.60
N LEU A 111 13.79 1.63 -10.73
CA LEU A 111 12.83 1.30 -9.68
C LEU A 111 12.81 2.38 -8.59
N ASN A 112 13.97 2.95 -8.25
CA ASN A 112 14.04 4.10 -7.35
C ASN A 112 13.29 5.30 -7.91
N THR A 113 13.39 5.49 -9.24
CA THR A 113 12.71 6.57 -9.96
C THR A 113 11.19 6.36 -9.94
N LEU A 114 10.73 5.12 -10.16
CA LEU A 114 9.32 4.75 -10.07
C LEU A 114 8.77 4.88 -8.64
N GLN A 115 9.50 4.40 -7.63
CA GLN A 115 9.12 4.51 -6.23
C GLN A 115 8.98 5.97 -5.81
N LYS A 116 9.93 6.82 -6.21
CA LYS A 116 9.87 8.26 -5.95
C LYS A 116 8.64 8.90 -6.60
N LEU A 117 8.34 8.57 -7.86
CA LEU A 117 7.12 9.06 -8.52
C LEU A 117 5.86 8.69 -7.72
N VAL A 118 5.73 7.43 -7.32
CA VAL A 118 4.58 6.94 -6.55
C VAL A 118 4.49 7.65 -5.20
N ALA A 119 5.62 7.85 -4.51
CA ALA A 119 5.66 8.56 -3.23
C ALA A 119 5.29 10.04 -3.38
N ASP A 120 5.81 10.72 -4.40
CA ASP A 120 5.51 12.14 -4.69
C ASP A 120 4.03 12.34 -5.04
N CYS A 121 3.41 11.37 -5.71
CA CYS A 121 1.99 11.37 -6.07
C CYS A 121 1.03 11.41 -4.87
N VAL A 122 1.48 10.96 -3.69
CA VAL A 122 0.75 11.07 -2.41
C VAL A 122 1.38 12.10 -1.47
N GLY A 123 2.28 12.95 -1.99
CA GLY A 123 2.97 13.99 -1.23
C GLY A 123 3.88 13.44 -0.13
N ASN A 124 4.45 12.24 -0.32
CA ASN A 124 5.27 11.50 0.65
C ASN A 124 4.54 11.25 1.98
N GLN A 125 3.21 11.29 1.99
CA GLN A 125 2.40 11.01 3.16
C GLN A 125 2.20 9.50 3.31
N LYS A 126 2.30 9.01 4.55
CA LYS A 126 2.02 7.61 4.90
C LYS A 126 0.58 7.42 5.32
N GLY A 127 0.13 6.17 5.29
CA GLY A 127 -1.15 5.76 5.87
C GLY A 127 -1.09 5.74 7.40
N THR A 128 -2.13 6.21 8.08
CA THR A 128 -2.18 6.16 9.56
C THR A 128 -2.30 4.73 10.11
N LEU A 129 -2.88 3.81 9.34
CA LEU A 129 -3.01 2.39 9.72
C LEU A 129 -1.84 1.56 9.20
N GLY A 130 -1.36 1.87 8.00
CA GLY A 130 -0.21 1.22 7.37
C GLY A 130 -0.21 1.35 5.87
N GLU A 131 0.85 0.80 5.26
CA GLU A 131 1.03 0.76 3.81
C GLU A 131 1.72 -0.55 3.39
N THR A 132 1.45 -0.97 2.16
CA THR A 132 2.12 -2.10 1.51
C THR A 132 2.55 -1.68 0.12
N TRP A 133 3.82 -1.93 -0.21
CA TRP A 133 4.30 -1.87 -1.59
C TRP A 133 4.12 -3.23 -2.24
N VAL A 134 3.52 -3.26 -3.43
CA VAL A 134 3.42 -4.49 -4.23
C VAL A 134 4.08 -4.24 -5.58
N PHE A 135 5.17 -4.95 -5.83
CA PHE A 135 5.83 -4.96 -7.13
C PHE A 135 5.38 -6.18 -7.93
N SER A 136 4.94 -5.99 -9.17
CA SER A 136 4.60 -7.09 -10.08
C SER A 136 5.25 -6.90 -11.44
N ALA A 137 5.69 -8.00 -12.07
CA ALA A 137 6.28 -7.98 -13.41
C ALA A 137 6.22 -9.34 -14.10
N GLN A 138 6.33 -9.30 -15.44
CA GLN A 138 6.62 -10.49 -16.23
C GLN A 138 8.11 -10.85 -16.16
N LEU A 139 8.42 -12.13 -15.96
CA LEU A 139 9.78 -12.66 -15.93
C LEU A 139 9.83 -14.03 -16.64
N ASP A 140 10.60 -14.11 -17.73
CA ASP A 140 10.66 -15.31 -18.60
C ASP A 140 11.09 -16.60 -17.87
N TYR A 141 11.99 -16.47 -16.89
CA TYR A 141 12.60 -17.58 -16.16
C TYR A 141 12.45 -17.38 -14.66
N LEU A 142 11.47 -18.06 -14.06
CA LEU A 142 11.16 -17.93 -12.64
C LEU A 142 12.21 -18.57 -11.73
N GLU A 143 13.15 -19.36 -12.26
CA GLU A 143 14.23 -19.98 -11.50
C GLU A 143 15.13 -18.96 -10.80
N GLN A 144 15.22 -17.73 -11.33
CA GLN A 144 16.03 -16.64 -10.76
C GLN A 144 15.20 -15.63 -9.95
N SER A 145 13.90 -15.90 -9.78
CA SER A 145 12.96 -14.96 -9.16
C SER A 145 13.30 -14.62 -7.71
N ALA A 146 13.82 -15.57 -6.93
CA ALA A 146 14.17 -15.34 -5.52
C ALA A 146 15.32 -14.33 -5.35
N GLU A 147 16.41 -14.48 -6.12
CA GLU A 147 17.53 -13.54 -6.08
C GLU A 147 17.09 -12.15 -6.54
N LEU A 148 16.27 -12.09 -7.59
CA LEU A 148 15.74 -10.84 -8.11
C LEU A 148 14.76 -10.17 -7.13
N ALA A 149 13.90 -10.93 -6.45
CA ALA A 149 13.01 -10.42 -5.40
C ALA A 149 13.82 -9.75 -4.29
N THR A 150 14.89 -10.41 -3.81
CA THR A 150 15.77 -9.83 -2.80
C THR A 150 16.45 -8.55 -3.28
N LYS A 151 16.89 -8.48 -4.55
CA LYS A 151 17.46 -7.25 -5.14
C LYS A 151 16.44 -6.11 -5.22
N ILE A 152 15.22 -6.41 -5.69
CA ILE A 152 14.11 -5.44 -5.76
C ILE A 152 13.76 -4.94 -4.36
N TYR A 153 13.63 -5.85 -3.39
CA TYR A 153 13.36 -5.49 -2.00
C TYR A 153 14.42 -4.55 -1.42
N LYS A 154 15.70 -4.89 -1.57
CA LYS A 154 16.82 -4.03 -1.13
C LYS A 154 16.87 -2.69 -1.87
N THR A 155 16.37 -2.64 -3.10
CA THR A 155 16.26 -1.38 -3.85
C THR A 155 15.15 -0.50 -3.26
N LEU A 156 13.97 -1.08 -2.97
CA LEU A 156 12.84 -0.36 -2.37
C LEU A 156 13.08 0.02 -0.90
N MET A 157 13.87 -0.78 -0.18
CA MET A 157 14.14 -0.67 1.26
C MET A 157 15.65 -0.81 1.53
N PRO A 158 16.47 0.20 1.18
CA PRO A 158 17.94 0.10 1.20
C PRO A 158 18.55 -0.14 2.59
N ASP A 159 17.87 0.32 3.64
CA ASP A 159 18.34 0.16 5.02
C ASP A 159 17.82 -1.12 5.70
N ALA A 160 17.05 -1.96 4.99
CA ALA A 160 16.42 -3.14 5.55
C ALA A 160 17.26 -4.41 5.35
N ASP A 161 17.28 -5.27 6.37
CA ASP A 161 17.84 -6.61 6.27
C ASP A 161 16.84 -7.53 5.54
N ALA A 162 17.19 -8.00 4.35
CA ALA A 162 16.32 -8.86 3.56
C ALA A 162 16.19 -10.27 4.15
N ASP A 163 17.24 -10.78 4.78
CA ASP A 163 17.28 -12.15 5.28
C ASP A 163 16.44 -12.26 6.56
N GLU A 164 16.47 -11.23 7.41
CA GLU A 164 15.60 -11.18 8.60
C GLU A 164 14.13 -10.89 8.25
N ASN A 165 13.87 -10.16 7.17
CA ASN A 165 12.53 -9.68 6.85
C ASN A 165 11.77 -10.54 5.84
N GLN A 166 12.40 -11.50 5.18
CA GLN A 166 11.69 -12.41 4.29
C GLN A 166 10.79 -13.34 5.11
N ILE A 167 9.48 -13.22 4.93
CA ILE A 167 8.48 -13.99 5.67
C ILE A 167 8.15 -15.29 4.97
N GLY A 168 8.09 -15.28 3.64
CA GLY A 168 7.75 -16.47 2.89
C GLY A 168 7.75 -16.28 1.38
N GLN A 169 7.52 -17.42 0.72
CA GLN A 169 7.34 -17.56 -0.72
C GLN A 169 6.14 -18.46 -0.96
N SER A 170 5.35 -18.17 -1.99
CA SER A 170 4.23 -19.02 -2.41
C SER A 170 3.99 -18.90 -3.92
N ASP A 171 2.96 -19.61 -4.39
CA ASP A 171 2.50 -19.54 -5.77
C ASP A 171 1.15 -18.81 -5.83
N PHE A 172 0.97 -17.95 -6.83
CA PHE A 172 -0.29 -17.25 -7.06
C PHE A 172 -0.51 -17.04 -8.55
N LEU A 173 -1.68 -17.48 -9.07
CA LEU A 173 -2.02 -17.44 -10.50
C LEU A 173 -0.94 -18.02 -11.45
N GLY A 174 -0.18 -19.02 -10.99
CA GLY A 174 0.92 -19.62 -11.77
C GLY A 174 2.20 -18.77 -11.81
N GLY A 175 2.24 -17.65 -11.10
CA GLY A 175 3.46 -16.91 -10.76
C GLY A 175 3.95 -17.25 -9.35
N VAL A 176 5.05 -16.60 -8.96
CA VAL A 176 5.67 -16.74 -7.64
C VAL A 176 5.52 -15.43 -6.89
N ILE A 177 5.17 -15.52 -5.61
CA ILE A 177 5.06 -14.38 -4.68
C ILE A 177 6.11 -14.49 -3.57
N PHE A 178 6.72 -13.36 -3.22
CA PHE A 178 7.63 -13.19 -2.10
C PHE A 178 7.07 -12.11 -1.16
N GLU A 179 6.99 -12.41 0.14
CA GLU A 179 6.55 -11.45 1.16
C GLU A 179 7.74 -11.07 2.05
N PHE A 180 7.92 -9.76 2.23
CA PHE A 180 8.89 -9.18 3.15
C PHE A 180 8.19 -8.26 4.15
N TRP A 181 8.54 -8.38 5.42
CA TRP A 181 7.96 -7.59 6.49
C TRP A 181 9.01 -7.18 7.52
N GLY A 182 9.35 -5.88 7.51
CA GLY A 182 10.20 -5.24 8.52
C GLY A 182 9.43 -5.01 9.80
N TYR A 183 9.22 -6.03 10.63
CA TYR A 183 8.53 -5.87 11.91
C TYR A 183 9.26 -6.57 13.04
N HIS A 184 10.22 -5.85 13.63
CA HIS A 184 11.06 -6.40 14.70
C HIS A 184 10.47 -6.14 16.10
N SER A 185 9.69 -5.07 16.31
CA SER A 185 9.08 -4.77 17.61
C SER A 185 7.93 -3.75 17.57
N PRO A 186 6.89 -3.89 18.42
CA PRO A 186 5.88 -2.84 18.65
C PRO A 186 6.48 -1.49 19.06
N ALA A 187 7.62 -1.48 19.76
CA ALA A 187 8.25 -0.29 20.33
C ALA A 187 9.11 0.50 19.31
N GLN A 188 9.54 -0.15 18.22
CA GLN A 188 10.28 0.50 17.14
C GLN A 188 9.28 0.86 16.05
N VAL A 189 9.00 2.16 15.89
CA VAL A 189 8.14 2.65 14.80
C VAL A 189 8.95 2.80 13.50
N GLU A 190 10.25 3.10 13.63
CA GLU A 190 11.19 3.15 12.51
C GLU A 190 11.44 1.77 11.93
N GLY A 191 11.53 1.68 10.60
CA GLY A 191 11.78 0.43 9.88
C GLY A 191 10.57 -0.48 9.69
N LYS A 192 9.34 0.00 9.96
CA LYS A 192 8.12 -0.73 9.61
C LYS A 192 7.78 -0.58 8.13
N HIS A 193 7.92 -1.67 7.38
CA HIS A 193 7.51 -1.75 5.97
C HIS A 193 6.99 -3.14 5.64
N HIS A 194 6.10 -3.18 4.66
CA HIS A 194 5.55 -4.41 4.12
C HIS A 194 5.67 -4.34 2.59
N VAL A 195 6.34 -5.33 2.01
CA VAL A 195 6.61 -5.40 0.58
C VAL A 195 6.23 -6.78 0.08
N ILE A 196 5.49 -6.81 -1.02
CA ILE A 196 5.17 -8.02 -1.75
C ILE A 196 5.77 -7.89 -3.15
N ILE A 197 6.40 -8.96 -3.62
CA ILE A 197 7.00 -9.01 -4.95
C ILE A 197 6.43 -10.22 -5.67
N THR A 198 5.83 -10.01 -6.84
CA THR A 198 5.23 -11.07 -7.66
C THR A 198 5.88 -11.11 -9.04
N PHE A 199 6.13 -12.33 -9.53
CA PHE A 199 6.63 -12.56 -10.88
C PHE A 199 5.80 -13.60 -11.61
N TYR A 200 5.53 -13.34 -12.88
CA TYR A 200 4.74 -14.21 -13.74
C TYR A 200 5.51 -14.51 -15.02
N ALA A 201 5.58 -15.77 -15.44
CA ALA A 201 6.13 -16.12 -16.75
C ALA A 201 5.14 -15.77 -17.89
N ASP A 202 3.85 -15.92 -17.63
CA ASP A 202 2.76 -15.64 -18.58
C ASP A 202 2.20 -14.23 -18.36
N LYS A 203 2.19 -13.41 -19.43
CA LYS A 203 1.57 -12.08 -19.41
C LYS A 203 0.08 -12.14 -19.05
N ASN A 204 -0.65 -13.18 -19.47
CA ASN A 204 -2.07 -13.29 -19.12
C ASN A 204 -2.25 -13.49 -17.60
N ALA A 205 -1.32 -14.17 -16.94
CA ALA A 205 -1.36 -14.31 -15.49
C ALA A 205 -1.07 -12.98 -14.78
N LEU A 206 -0.11 -12.19 -15.31
CA LEU A 206 0.14 -10.82 -14.84
C LEU A 206 -1.09 -9.92 -15.02
N ASP A 207 -1.72 -9.94 -16.19
CA ASP A 207 -2.92 -9.13 -16.46
C ASP A 207 -4.07 -9.50 -15.50
N ARG A 208 -4.24 -10.81 -15.20
CA ARG A 208 -5.24 -11.31 -14.26
C ARG A 208 -4.97 -10.92 -12.81
N GLU A 209 -3.73 -10.60 -12.42
CA GLU A 209 -3.43 -10.08 -11.07
C GLU A 209 -4.28 -8.84 -10.75
N THR A 210 -4.46 -7.95 -11.74
CA THR A 210 -5.19 -6.70 -11.58
C THR A 210 -6.67 -6.91 -11.24
N GLU A 211 -7.25 -8.04 -11.62
CA GLU A 211 -8.62 -8.43 -11.29
C GLU A 211 -8.81 -8.62 -9.77
N PHE A 212 -7.72 -8.91 -9.04
CA PHE A 212 -7.74 -9.14 -7.60
C PHE A 212 -7.41 -7.90 -6.78
N TYR A 213 -7.24 -6.71 -7.38
CA TYR A 213 -6.83 -5.52 -6.62
C TYR A 213 -7.82 -5.12 -5.52
N SER A 214 -9.13 -5.36 -5.68
CA SER A 214 -10.10 -5.19 -4.60
C SER A 214 -9.90 -6.20 -3.46
N ASP A 215 -9.52 -7.44 -3.79
CA ASP A 215 -9.23 -8.49 -2.81
C ASP A 215 -7.93 -8.19 -2.06
N TRP A 216 -6.87 -7.80 -2.78
CA TRP A 216 -5.62 -7.31 -2.21
C TRP A 216 -5.86 -6.12 -1.29
N MET A 217 -6.66 -5.15 -1.73
CA MET A 217 -7.00 -3.98 -0.93
C MET A 217 -7.67 -4.39 0.40
N SER A 218 -8.59 -5.35 0.37
CA SER A 218 -9.28 -5.84 1.57
C SER A 218 -8.36 -6.66 2.48
N LEU A 219 -7.60 -7.59 1.91
CA LEU A 219 -6.67 -8.45 2.64
C LEU A 219 -5.61 -7.64 3.39
N LEU A 220 -4.97 -6.71 2.68
CA LEU A 220 -3.94 -5.86 3.24
C LEU A 220 -4.52 -4.87 4.26
N TRP A 221 -5.75 -4.39 4.05
CA TRP A 221 -6.46 -3.60 5.06
C TRP A 221 -6.64 -4.40 6.36
N TYR A 222 -7.16 -5.62 6.31
CA TYR A 222 -7.33 -6.46 7.50
C TYR A 222 -6.01 -6.68 8.24
N ARG A 223 -4.94 -7.01 7.50
CA ARG A 223 -3.59 -7.16 8.05
C ARG A 223 -3.14 -5.92 8.82
N HIS A 224 -3.27 -4.74 8.22
CA HIS A 224 -2.87 -3.47 8.83
C HIS A 224 -3.77 -3.08 9.99
N LYS A 225 -5.08 -3.33 9.89
CA LYS A 225 -6.04 -3.08 10.98
C LYS A 225 -5.75 -3.95 12.20
N ILE A 226 -5.49 -5.24 12.01
CA ILE A 226 -5.11 -6.17 13.08
C ILE A 226 -3.81 -5.71 13.75
N THR A 227 -2.79 -5.40 12.94
CA THR A 227 -1.48 -4.94 13.43
C THR A 227 -1.60 -3.62 14.21
N TRP A 228 -2.38 -2.68 13.68
CA TRP A 228 -2.65 -1.40 14.33
C TRP A 228 -3.40 -1.60 15.65
N ALA A 229 -4.50 -2.36 15.66
CA ALA A 229 -5.31 -2.61 16.86
C ALA A 229 -4.50 -3.32 17.96
N TYR A 230 -3.67 -4.29 17.57
CA TYR A 230 -2.74 -4.95 18.50
C TYR A 230 -1.75 -3.96 19.12
N ASN A 231 -1.16 -3.08 18.32
CA ASN A 231 -0.24 -2.04 18.82
C ASN A 231 -0.93 -1.02 19.73
N GLN A 232 -2.15 -0.60 19.41
CA GLN A 232 -2.94 0.28 20.27
C GLN A 232 -3.27 -0.40 21.61
N SER A 233 -3.71 -1.66 21.57
CA SER A 233 -4.01 -2.44 22.78
C SER A 233 -2.78 -2.54 23.70
N ARG A 234 -1.59 -2.82 23.15
CA ARG A 234 -0.34 -2.85 23.93
C ARG A 234 0.00 -1.49 24.55
N THR A 235 -0.18 -0.41 23.80
CA THR A 235 0.04 0.95 24.30
C THR A 235 -0.88 1.28 25.47
N VAL A 236 -2.18 0.98 25.34
CA VAL A 236 -3.16 1.19 26.41
C VAL A 236 -2.83 0.33 27.63
N ALA A 237 -2.54 -0.95 27.43
CA ALA A 237 -2.15 -1.86 28.52
C ALA A 237 -0.90 -1.38 29.25
N HIS A 238 0.08 -0.82 28.54
CA HIS A 238 1.28 -0.25 29.14
C HIS A 238 0.96 0.99 29.99
N LYS A 239 0.15 1.93 29.47
CA LYS A 239 -0.30 3.12 30.21
C LYS A 239 -1.09 2.74 31.47
N LEU A 240 -1.99 1.76 31.37
CA LEU A 240 -2.77 1.28 32.51
C LEU A 240 -1.88 0.65 33.59
N LYS A 241 -0.87 -0.13 33.20
CA LYS A 241 0.11 -0.70 34.16
C LYS A 241 0.91 0.40 34.87
N GLN A 242 1.34 1.44 34.15
CA GLN A 242 2.04 2.58 34.75
C GLN A 242 1.14 3.36 35.72
N GLY A 243 -0.11 3.64 35.33
CA GLY A 243 -1.07 4.35 36.19
C GLY A 243 -1.45 3.57 37.45
N ALA A 244 -1.59 2.24 37.36
CA ALA A 244 -1.90 1.39 38.51
C ALA A 244 -0.84 1.48 39.62
N VAL A 245 0.44 1.60 39.25
CA VAL A 245 1.53 1.80 40.22
C VAL A 245 1.41 3.15 40.93
N GLN A 246 0.97 4.20 40.22
CA GLN A 246 0.82 5.55 40.79
C GLN A 246 -0.38 5.67 41.76
N ILE A 247 -1.41 4.84 41.61
CA ILE A 247 -2.58 4.82 42.51
C ILE A 247 -2.29 4.01 43.79
N GLN A 248 -1.30 3.12 43.76
CA GLN A 248 -0.91 2.29 44.91
C GLN A 248 0.18 2.93 45.79
N ALA A 249 0.66 4.13 45.44
CA ALA A 249 1.63 4.92 46.21
C ALA A 249 0.93 6.08 46.94
#